data_AF-A0A2N2PTK0-F1
#
_entry.id   AF-A0A2N2PTK0-F1
#
_cell.length_a   1.000
_cell.length_b   1.000
_cell.length_c   1.000
_cell.angle_alpha   90.00
_cell.angle_beta   90.00
_cell.angle_gamma   90.00
#
_symmetry.space_group_name_H-M   'P 1'
#
loop_
_entity.id
_entity.type
_entity.pdbx_description
1 polymer ?
#
loop_
_entity_poly.entity_id
_entity_poly.type
_entity_poly.pdbx_seq_one_letter_code
_entity_poly.pdbx_strand_id
1 'polypeptide(L)'
;MPSQILLASAGHGKTAHVIQAIRGLPPLSPVRVLVPDQMEAVAFRGRLARAGGALGVEVQTFYGLYADVLALAAGSGARPQGKSDQGMARLLPAVRHRLIQHIAERLSAAGQLPYYAPVCRASGFARMLGDLFGELKRARIFPEDLEQALTAREPRLSELARLYAAYQTWLLDTGWVDADGQGWLAVIALEEDPDRLADLMLLAVDGFDEFNPTQLHLLRLLAGRAATTIVTLTGDPENPGRLAHRRFARARAALVEALGAEPDAPDPLAPCPVREGETWRLSRVGFSAESNLTPRPPSLPGKGEPPLSEAGRGRPAPLSHLEKNLFEPAASPAHAGDVVAFLEAQNRAAEAREALRWLKACLVRDGASLADVAVVARDVTPYRPFLEEVAAECGMPLRFASGAALRANPAIAALLNLLALPLEPFDWAPRALLDALTSPYFDWSGCDLHGHRRGDLSVVAPSPSVVAPVAGGVQIPGCSRPRGR
;
A
#
# COMPACT_ATOMS: atom_id res chain seq x y z
N MET A 1 -26.00 -18.84 -0.28
CA MET A 1 -25.27 -18.76 1.00
C MET A 1 -25.50 -17.38 1.61
N PRO A 2 -25.56 -17.24 2.94
CA PRO A 2 -25.79 -15.95 3.58
C PRO A 2 -24.59 -15.02 3.38
N SER A 3 -24.77 -13.99 2.56
CA SER A 3 -23.91 -12.82 2.45
C SER A 3 -24.50 -11.69 3.28
N GLN A 4 -23.75 -11.18 4.24
CA GLN A 4 -24.16 -10.10 5.12
C GLN A 4 -23.29 -8.86 4.87
N ILE A 5 -23.93 -7.71 4.66
CA ILE A 5 -23.24 -6.42 4.58
C ILE A 5 -23.51 -5.64 5.87
N LEU A 6 -22.49 -5.48 6.70
CA LEU A 6 -22.55 -4.74 7.95
C LEU A 6 -22.24 -3.26 7.72
N LEU A 7 -23.26 -2.42 7.86
CA LEU A 7 -23.14 -0.98 7.65
C LEU A 7 -23.13 -0.22 8.98
N ALA A 8 -21.98 0.34 9.36
CA ALA A 8 -21.89 1.15 10.58
C ALA A 8 -21.00 2.37 10.40
N SER A 9 -21.26 3.43 11.15
CA SER A 9 -20.40 4.62 11.17
C SER A 9 -18.98 4.30 11.63
N ALA A 10 -18.03 5.22 11.42
CA ALA A 10 -16.65 5.02 11.85
C ALA A 10 -16.58 4.72 13.35
N GLY A 11 -15.72 3.80 13.80
CA GLY A 11 -15.53 3.48 15.22
C GLY A 11 -16.65 2.69 15.93
N HIS A 12 -17.66 2.20 15.22
CA HIS A 12 -18.76 1.40 15.79
C HIS A 12 -18.47 -0.11 15.88
N GLY A 13 -17.19 -0.50 16.00
CA GLY A 13 -16.82 -1.90 16.27
C GLY A 13 -16.92 -2.87 15.09
N LYS A 14 -17.00 -2.41 13.83
CA LYS A 14 -17.09 -3.27 12.63
C LYS A 14 -16.01 -4.37 12.59
N THR A 15 -14.73 -3.99 12.69
CA THR A 15 -13.62 -4.95 12.74
C THR A 15 -13.71 -5.88 13.98
N ALA A 16 -14.19 -5.36 15.11
CA ALA A 16 -14.34 -6.17 16.33
C ALA A 16 -15.42 -7.23 16.16
N HIS A 17 -16.51 -6.92 15.47
CA HIS A 17 -17.56 -7.88 15.12
C HIS A 17 -17.00 -9.02 14.26
N VAL A 18 -16.22 -8.70 13.22
CA VAL A 18 -15.55 -9.72 12.39
C VAL A 18 -14.63 -10.61 13.23
N ILE A 19 -13.83 -10.02 14.13
CA ILE A 19 -12.93 -10.80 15.01
C ILE A 19 -13.74 -11.72 15.94
N GLN A 20 -14.86 -11.26 16.50
CA GLN A 20 -15.70 -12.13 17.33
C GLN A 20 -16.36 -13.25 16.52
N ALA A 21 -16.80 -12.97 15.29
CA ALA A 21 -17.32 -14.00 14.40
C ALA A 21 -16.27 -15.09 14.11
N ILE A 22 -15.01 -14.69 13.85
CA ILE A 22 -13.89 -15.62 13.67
C ILE A 22 -13.66 -16.48 14.92
N ARG A 23 -13.69 -15.87 16.10
CA ARG A 23 -13.45 -16.58 17.37
C ARG A 23 -14.59 -17.51 17.78
N GLY A 24 -15.80 -17.28 17.27
CA GLY A 24 -16.94 -18.16 17.48
C GLY A 24 -16.88 -19.46 16.64
N LEU A 25 -15.99 -19.54 15.66
CA LEU A 25 -15.84 -20.72 14.80
C LEU A 25 -15.01 -21.83 15.47
N PRO A 26 -15.22 -23.10 15.09
CA PRO A 26 -14.36 -24.20 15.51
C PRO A 26 -12.88 -23.93 15.19
N PRO A 27 -11.93 -24.39 16.03
CA PRO A 27 -10.51 -24.28 15.74
C PRO A 27 -10.15 -24.87 14.36
N LEU A 28 -9.19 -24.25 13.66
CA LEU A 28 -8.72 -24.66 12.32
C LEU A 28 -9.75 -24.50 11.20
N SER A 29 -10.89 -23.84 11.46
CA SER A 29 -11.84 -23.49 10.41
C SER A 29 -11.15 -22.61 9.36
N PRO A 30 -11.25 -22.92 8.06
CA PRO A 30 -10.62 -22.12 7.00
C PRO A 30 -11.35 -20.77 6.86
N VAL A 31 -10.63 -19.70 7.20
CA VAL A 31 -11.13 -18.33 7.18
C VAL A 31 -10.22 -17.47 6.31
N ARG A 32 -10.84 -16.70 5.41
CA ARG A 32 -10.14 -15.69 4.61
C ARG A 32 -10.62 -14.31 5.02
N VAL A 33 -9.68 -13.45 5.44
CA VAL A 33 -9.95 -12.04 5.75
C VAL A 33 -9.25 -11.16 4.72
N LEU A 34 -10.04 -10.41 3.97
CA LEU A 34 -9.57 -9.43 3.00
C LEU A 34 -9.54 -8.04 3.62
N VAL A 35 -8.41 -7.37 3.46
CA VAL A 35 -8.18 -5.99 3.88
C VAL A 35 -7.50 -5.18 2.76
N PRO A 36 -7.72 -3.86 2.68
CA PRO A 36 -7.17 -2.97 1.67
C PRO A 36 -5.65 -3.05 1.49
N ASP A 37 -4.91 -3.04 2.59
CA ASP A 37 -3.45 -2.95 2.55
C ASP A 37 -2.75 -3.77 3.64
N GLN A 38 -1.42 -3.79 3.58
CA GLN A 38 -0.59 -4.55 4.51
C GLN A 38 -0.58 -3.96 5.92
N MET A 39 -0.80 -2.66 6.09
CA MET A 39 -0.90 -2.06 7.41
C MET A 39 -2.17 -2.49 8.11
N GLU A 40 -3.30 -2.49 7.41
CA GLU A 40 -4.56 -3.00 7.92
C GLU A 40 -4.48 -4.50 8.20
N ALA A 41 -3.77 -5.28 7.37
CA ALA A 41 -3.51 -6.69 7.64
C ALA A 41 -2.73 -6.90 8.94
N VAL A 42 -1.68 -6.12 9.18
CA VAL A 42 -0.90 -6.18 10.43
C VAL A 42 -1.75 -5.73 11.62
N ALA A 43 -2.54 -4.66 11.48
CA ALA A 43 -3.42 -4.16 12.53
C ALA A 43 -4.50 -5.18 12.90
N PHE A 44 -5.13 -5.81 11.91
CA PHE A 44 -6.13 -6.85 12.10
C PHE A 44 -5.53 -8.07 12.81
N ARG A 45 -4.39 -8.58 12.35
CA ARG A 45 -3.67 -9.69 13.02
C ARG A 45 -3.33 -9.35 14.47
N GLY A 46 -2.89 -8.11 14.74
CA GLY A 46 -2.60 -7.65 16.10
C GLY A 46 -3.85 -7.64 17.00
N ARG A 47 -5.00 -7.18 16.48
CA ARG A 47 -6.27 -7.22 17.22
C ARG A 47 -6.76 -8.64 17.45
N LEU A 48 -6.67 -9.51 16.44
CA LEU A 48 -7.01 -10.93 16.56
C LEU A 48 -6.14 -11.63 17.62
N ALA A 49 -4.84 -11.37 17.61
CA ALA A 49 -3.90 -11.92 18.60
C ALA A 49 -4.25 -11.46 20.04
N ARG A 50 -4.55 -10.16 20.24
CA ARG A 50 -4.97 -9.65 21.55
C ARG A 50 -6.31 -10.22 22.02
N ALA A 51 -7.20 -10.55 21.08
CA ALA A 51 -8.46 -11.21 21.38
C ALA A 51 -8.28 -12.70 21.73
N GLY A 52 -7.07 -13.26 21.70
CA GLY A 52 -6.79 -14.67 22.02
C GLY A 52 -6.35 -15.52 20.82
N GLY A 53 -6.24 -14.93 19.63
CA GLY A 53 -5.78 -15.60 18.41
C GLY A 53 -6.82 -16.54 17.79
N ALA A 54 -6.48 -17.03 16.60
CA ALA A 54 -7.21 -18.09 15.89
C ALA A 54 -6.28 -18.77 14.89
N LEU A 55 -6.48 -20.07 14.67
CA LEU A 55 -5.78 -20.85 13.64
C LEU A 55 -6.70 -21.06 12.44
N GLY A 56 -6.13 -21.29 11.25
CA GLY A 56 -6.89 -21.39 10.00
C GLY A 56 -7.33 -20.04 9.43
N VAL A 57 -6.84 -18.92 9.98
CA VAL A 57 -7.19 -17.56 9.54
C VAL A 57 -6.08 -16.96 8.71
N GLU A 58 -6.37 -16.70 7.44
CA GLU A 58 -5.45 -16.02 6.53
C GLU A 58 -5.93 -14.59 6.26
N VAL A 59 -5.25 -13.63 6.89
CA VAL A 59 -5.48 -12.19 6.71
C VAL A 59 -4.60 -11.71 5.56
N GLN A 60 -5.17 -11.14 4.51
CA GLN A 60 -4.42 -10.77 3.31
C GLN A 60 -5.08 -9.66 2.50
N THR A 61 -4.34 -9.09 1.55
CA THR A 61 -4.92 -8.19 0.53
C THR A 61 -5.43 -9.01 -0.65
N PHE A 62 -6.20 -8.38 -1.54
CA PHE A 62 -6.60 -9.02 -2.80
C PHE A 62 -5.42 -9.57 -3.60
N TYR A 63 -4.29 -8.87 -3.63
CA TYR A 63 -3.09 -9.36 -4.33
C TYR A 63 -2.48 -10.62 -3.68
N GLY A 64 -2.58 -10.74 -2.35
CA GLY A 64 -2.21 -11.98 -1.65
C GLY A 64 -3.12 -13.12 -2.05
N LEU A 65 -4.44 -12.88 -2.01
CA LEU A 65 -5.44 -13.87 -2.40
C LEU A 65 -5.28 -14.33 -3.86
N TYR A 66 -5.00 -13.42 -4.80
CA TYR A 66 -4.74 -13.79 -6.19
C TYR A 66 -3.55 -14.74 -6.32
N ALA A 67 -2.45 -14.45 -5.60
CA ALA A 67 -1.28 -15.31 -5.60
C ALA A 67 -1.59 -16.70 -5.03
N ASP A 68 -2.35 -16.76 -3.94
CA ASP A 68 -2.76 -18.02 -3.31
C ASP A 68 -3.63 -18.86 -4.24
N VAL A 69 -4.65 -18.26 -4.87
CA VAL A 69 -5.52 -18.94 -5.83
C VAL A 69 -4.72 -19.51 -7.01
N LEU A 70 -3.78 -18.73 -7.55
CA LEU A 70 -2.94 -19.17 -8.65
C LEU A 70 -1.95 -20.25 -8.23
N ALA A 71 -1.42 -20.19 -7.00
CA ALA A 71 -0.55 -21.24 -6.46
C ALA A 71 -1.30 -22.56 -6.28
N LEU A 72 -2.54 -22.51 -5.80
CA LEU A 72 -3.42 -23.68 -5.69
C LEU A 72 -3.75 -24.28 -7.06
N ALA A 73 -4.04 -23.44 -8.05
CA ALA A 73 -4.30 -23.88 -9.42
C ALA A 73 -3.06 -24.56 -10.05
N ALA A 74 -1.87 -23.96 -9.87
CA ALA A 74 -0.62 -24.50 -10.38
C ALA A 74 -0.25 -25.86 -9.74
N GLY A 75 -0.55 -26.07 -8.46
CA GLY A 75 -0.32 -27.33 -7.75
C GLY A 75 -1.24 -28.48 -8.20
N SER A 76 -2.39 -28.16 -8.78
CA SER A 76 -3.43 -29.12 -9.17
C SER A 76 -3.25 -29.71 -10.58
N GLY A 77 -2.16 -29.37 -11.28
CA GLY A 77 -1.91 -29.82 -12.66
C GLY A 77 -2.79 -29.14 -13.72
N ALA A 78 -3.80 -28.36 -13.30
CA ALA A 78 -4.62 -27.49 -14.13
C ALA A 78 -3.84 -26.21 -14.46
N ARG A 79 -2.83 -26.33 -15.33
CA ARG A 79 -2.29 -25.16 -16.02
C ARG A 79 -3.30 -24.74 -17.08
N PRO A 80 -3.60 -23.43 -17.22
CA PRO A 80 -4.35 -22.93 -18.36
C PRO A 80 -3.69 -23.45 -19.64
N GLN A 81 -4.41 -24.28 -20.40
CA GLN A 81 -3.90 -24.80 -21.67
C GLN A 81 -3.88 -23.64 -22.68
N GLY A 82 -2.75 -22.96 -22.80
CA GLY A 82 -2.61 -21.84 -23.73
C GLY A 82 -1.22 -21.18 -23.69
N LYS A 83 -0.39 -21.52 -24.68
CA LYS A 83 0.76 -20.75 -25.21
C LYS A 83 1.71 -20.06 -24.21
N SER A 84 2.17 -20.78 -23.19
CA SER A 84 3.59 -20.80 -22.82
C SER A 84 3.76 -21.81 -21.69
N ASP A 85 4.68 -22.75 -21.89
CA ASP A 85 5.08 -23.75 -20.87
C ASP A 85 5.84 -23.11 -19.69
N GLN A 86 5.96 -21.78 -19.69
CA GLN A 86 6.66 -20.98 -18.70
C GLN A 86 5.64 -20.57 -17.63
N GLY A 87 5.91 -20.97 -16.38
CA GLY A 87 5.06 -20.58 -15.25
C GLY A 87 4.84 -19.06 -15.21
N MET A 88 3.66 -18.66 -14.74
CA MET A 88 3.24 -17.26 -14.73
C MET A 88 4.11 -16.43 -13.78
N ALA A 89 5.08 -15.72 -14.34
CA ALA A 89 5.99 -14.87 -13.57
C ALA A 89 5.32 -13.54 -13.23
N ARG A 90 5.34 -13.16 -11.95
CA ARG A 90 4.81 -11.86 -11.51
C ARG A 90 5.72 -10.73 -11.96
N LEU A 91 5.17 -9.81 -12.75
CA LEU A 91 5.86 -8.61 -13.20
C LEU A 91 5.93 -7.58 -12.05
N LEU A 92 7.13 -7.39 -11.52
CA LEU A 92 7.38 -6.39 -10.47
C LEU A 92 7.20 -4.97 -11.03
N PRO A 93 6.73 -3.98 -10.22
CA PRO A 93 6.48 -2.62 -10.69
C PRO A 93 7.68 -1.95 -11.38
N ALA A 94 8.90 -2.20 -10.88
CA ALA A 94 10.13 -1.66 -11.47
C ALA A 94 10.43 -2.27 -12.85
N VAL A 95 10.21 -3.58 -13.01
CA VAL A 95 10.36 -4.28 -14.29
C VAL A 95 9.27 -3.83 -15.26
N ARG A 96 8.02 -3.68 -14.79
CA ARG A 96 6.91 -3.11 -15.56
C ARG A 96 7.25 -1.75 -16.13
N HIS A 97 7.80 -0.86 -15.30
CA HIS A 97 8.20 0.48 -15.75
C HIS A 97 9.25 0.40 -16.87
N ARG A 98 10.30 -0.41 -16.69
CA ARG A 98 11.35 -0.59 -17.71
C ARG A 98 10.84 -1.24 -18.99
N LEU A 99 9.92 -2.19 -18.87
CA LEU A 99 9.27 -2.83 -20.01
C LEU A 99 8.45 -1.83 -20.83
N ILE A 100 7.60 -1.03 -20.17
CA ILE A 100 6.80 -0.02 -20.85
C ILE A 100 7.71 1.00 -21.56
N GLN A 101 8.78 1.43 -20.90
CA GLN A 101 9.80 2.30 -21.48
C GLN A 101 10.43 1.67 -22.74
N HIS A 102 10.82 0.39 -22.65
CA HIS A 102 11.40 -0.34 -23.78
C HIS A 102 10.41 -0.50 -24.95
N ILE A 103 9.14 -0.82 -24.68
CA ILE A 103 8.10 -0.92 -25.70
C ILE A 103 7.89 0.42 -26.40
N ALA A 104 7.80 1.52 -25.64
CA ALA A 104 7.64 2.86 -26.19
C ALA A 104 8.83 3.26 -27.07
N GLU A 105 10.06 3.00 -26.63
CA GLU A 105 11.27 3.28 -27.41
C GLU A 105 11.33 2.45 -28.71
N ARG A 106 10.99 1.16 -28.64
CA ARG A 106 10.99 0.27 -29.80
C ARG A 106 9.95 0.69 -30.85
N LEU A 107 8.73 1.02 -30.42
CA LEU A 107 7.66 1.48 -31.31
C LEU A 107 7.97 2.86 -31.90
N SER A 108 8.56 3.76 -31.12
CA SER A 108 9.03 5.06 -31.60
C SER A 108 10.13 4.92 -32.66
N ALA A 109 11.14 4.06 -32.40
CA ALA A 109 12.20 3.76 -33.35
C ALA A 109 11.68 3.12 -34.66
N ALA A 110 10.59 2.35 -34.57
CA ALA A 110 9.90 1.77 -35.73
C ALA A 110 9.00 2.78 -36.47
N GLY A 111 8.97 4.06 -36.07
CA GLY A 111 8.13 5.09 -36.68
C GLY A 111 6.64 4.95 -36.36
N GLN A 112 6.28 4.13 -35.36
CA GLN A 112 4.90 3.83 -35.01
C GLN A 112 4.33 4.74 -33.92
N LEU A 113 5.13 5.66 -33.36
CA LEU A 113 4.69 6.66 -32.38
C LEU A 113 5.09 8.11 -32.77
N PRO A 114 4.63 8.66 -33.92
CA PRO A 114 4.99 10.02 -34.33
C PRO A 114 4.69 11.12 -33.29
N TYR A 115 3.51 11.07 -32.67
CA TYR A 115 3.05 12.06 -31.70
C TYR A 115 3.83 11.96 -30.38
N TYR A 116 4.04 10.75 -29.85
CA TYR A 116 4.75 10.56 -28.59
C TYR A 116 6.28 10.47 -28.72
N ALA A 117 6.83 10.45 -29.94
CA ALA A 117 8.28 10.37 -30.17
C ALA A 117 9.13 11.32 -29.29
N PRO A 118 8.76 12.60 -29.10
CA PRO A 118 9.56 13.54 -28.29
C PRO A 118 9.62 13.18 -26.80
N VAL A 119 8.59 12.52 -26.27
CA VAL A 119 8.44 12.21 -24.84
C VAL A 119 8.69 10.75 -24.50
N CYS A 120 8.89 9.88 -25.50
CA CYS A 120 9.10 8.44 -25.28
C CYS A 120 10.26 8.14 -24.33
N ARG A 121 11.31 8.97 -24.30
CA ARG A 121 12.49 8.80 -23.43
C ARG A 121 12.35 9.46 -22.04
N ALA A 122 11.27 10.18 -21.78
CA ALA A 122 11.06 10.85 -20.51
C ALA A 122 10.70 9.83 -19.42
N SER A 123 11.39 9.87 -18.29
CA SER A 123 11.15 8.95 -17.15
C SER A 123 9.71 9.00 -16.62
N GLY A 124 9.03 10.14 -16.75
CA GLY A 124 7.62 10.28 -16.36
C GLY A 124 6.64 9.58 -17.30
N PHE A 125 7.01 9.36 -18.57
CA PHE A 125 6.09 8.84 -19.59
C PHE A 125 5.71 7.39 -19.32
N ALA A 126 6.68 6.51 -19.12
CA ALA A 126 6.42 5.10 -18.79
C ALA A 126 5.65 4.92 -17.47
N ARG A 127 5.83 5.82 -16.49
CA ARG A 127 5.02 5.82 -15.27
C ARG A 127 3.55 6.14 -15.59
N MET A 128 3.29 7.22 -16.32
CA MET A 128 1.92 7.61 -16.70
C MET A 128 1.23 6.52 -17.54
N LEU A 129 1.95 5.90 -18.47
CA LEU A 129 1.43 4.76 -19.24
C LEU A 129 1.12 3.56 -18.33
N GLY A 130 1.99 3.24 -17.38
CA GLY A 130 1.74 2.15 -16.42
C GLY A 130 0.52 2.40 -15.53
N ASP A 131 0.27 3.65 -15.14
CA ASP A 131 -0.91 4.04 -14.38
C ASP A 131 -2.18 3.90 -15.26
N LEU A 132 -2.13 4.41 -16.50
CA LEU A 132 -3.21 4.30 -17.49
C LEU A 132 -3.54 2.85 -17.84
N PHE A 133 -2.55 2.01 -18.13
CA PHE A 133 -2.78 0.60 -18.45
C PHE A 133 -3.40 -0.15 -17.28
N GLY A 134 -2.98 0.15 -16.05
CA GLY A 134 -3.62 -0.40 -14.86
C GLY A 134 -5.09 0.04 -14.73
N GLU A 135 -5.41 1.30 -15.05
CA GLU A 135 -6.78 1.80 -15.06
C GLU A 135 -7.64 1.10 -16.12
N LEU A 136 -7.15 0.98 -17.35
CA LEU A 136 -7.83 0.26 -18.44
C LEU A 136 -8.10 -1.20 -18.07
N LYS A 137 -7.11 -1.89 -17.48
CA LYS A 137 -7.27 -3.27 -17.01
C LYS A 137 -8.27 -3.38 -15.85
N ARG A 138 -8.27 -2.45 -14.89
CA ARG A 138 -9.29 -2.44 -13.83
C ARG A 138 -10.70 -2.22 -14.38
N ALA A 139 -10.82 -1.41 -15.42
CA ALA A 139 -12.08 -1.19 -16.14
C ALA A 139 -12.48 -2.34 -17.07
N ARG A 140 -11.68 -3.42 -17.16
CA ARG A 140 -11.85 -4.55 -18.09
C ARG A 140 -11.89 -4.13 -19.56
N ILE A 141 -11.10 -3.13 -19.94
CA ILE A 141 -10.98 -2.68 -21.33
C ILE A 141 -9.87 -3.50 -22.01
N PHE A 142 -10.24 -4.29 -23.01
CA PHE A 142 -9.30 -5.08 -23.81
C PHE A 142 -8.65 -4.24 -24.92
N PRO A 143 -7.44 -4.60 -25.39
CA PRO A 143 -6.78 -3.87 -26.47
C PRO A 143 -7.62 -3.73 -27.73
N GLU A 144 -8.33 -4.79 -28.12
CA GLU A 144 -9.16 -4.84 -29.33
C GLU A 144 -10.32 -3.85 -29.23
N ASP A 145 -11.00 -3.82 -28.07
CA ASP A 145 -12.08 -2.87 -27.79
C ASP A 145 -11.58 -1.42 -27.82
N LEU A 146 -10.40 -1.18 -27.23
CA LEU A 146 -9.80 0.14 -27.18
C LEU A 146 -9.38 0.62 -28.57
N GLU A 147 -8.75 -0.24 -29.37
CA GLU A 147 -8.37 0.05 -30.75
C GLU A 147 -9.61 0.35 -31.61
N GLN A 148 -10.67 -0.45 -31.47
CA GLN A 148 -11.92 -0.24 -32.20
C GLN A 148 -12.59 1.09 -31.80
N ALA A 149 -12.68 1.39 -30.50
CA ALA A 149 -13.28 2.64 -30.00
C ALA A 149 -12.49 3.90 -30.41
N LEU A 150 -11.17 3.76 -30.56
CA LEU A 150 -10.26 4.85 -30.92
C LEU A 150 -9.91 4.89 -32.42
N THR A 151 -10.50 4.01 -33.22
CA THR A 151 -10.34 4.00 -34.68
C THR A 151 -10.79 5.34 -35.26
N ALA A 152 -9.97 5.91 -36.16
CA ALA A 152 -10.20 7.22 -36.79
C ALA A 152 -10.30 8.43 -35.84
N ARG A 153 -9.83 8.30 -34.59
CA ARG A 153 -9.66 9.43 -33.66
C ARG A 153 -8.30 10.11 -33.85
N GLU A 154 -8.03 11.12 -33.04
CA GLU A 154 -6.77 11.87 -33.06
C GLU A 154 -5.55 10.93 -32.97
N PRO A 155 -4.43 11.25 -33.66
CA PRO A 155 -3.22 10.40 -33.69
C PRO A 155 -2.73 9.99 -32.30
N ARG A 156 -2.80 10.91 -31.34
CA ARG A 156 -2.50 10.68 -29.92
C ARG A 156 -3.21 9.45 -29.35
N LEU A 157 -4.51 9.29 -29.59
CA LEU A 157 -5.31 8.20 -29.04
C LEU A 157 -5.00 6.87 -29.72
N SER A 158 -4.77 6.90 -31.04
CA SER A 158 -4.35 5.70 -31.79
C SER A 158 -2.99 5.16 -31.33
N GLU A 159 -2.05 6.05 -31.00
CA GLU A 159 -0.73 5.66 -30.48
C GLU A 159 -0.81 5.07 -29.08
N LEU A 160 -1.71 5.59 -28.22
CA LEU A 160 -1.97 5.01 -26.89
C LEU A 160 -2.54 3.59 -27.00
N ALA A 161 -3.50 3.36 -27.90
CA ALA A 161 -4.08 2.04 -28.12
C ALA A 161 -2.99 1.04 -28.56
N ARG A 162 -2.14 1.44 -29.50
CA ARG A 162 -1.00 0.63 -29.97
C ARG A 162 0.00 0.30 -28.86
N LEU A 163 0.32 1.27 -28.00
CA LEU A 163 1.18 1.06 -26.83
C LEU A 163 0.58 0.04 -25.86
N TYR A 164 -0.72 0.15 -25.58
CA TYR A 164 -1.43 -0.77 -24.69
C TYR A 164 -1.52 -2.19 -25.29
N ALA A 165 -1.82 -2.31 -26.58
CA ALA A 165 -1.84 -3.57 -27.30
C ALA A 165 -0.46 -4.25 -27.26
N ALA A 166 0.60 -3.53 -27.62
CA ALA A 166 1.97 -4.06 -27.58
C ALA A 166 2.40 -4.52 -26.16
N TYR A 167 1.95 -3.81 -25.12
CA TYR A 167 2.18 -4.22 -23.73
C TYR A 167 1.47 -5.53 -23.39
N GLN A 168 0.19 -5.66 -23.73
CA GLN A 168 -0.60 -6.86 -23.45
C GLN A 168 -0.12 -8.06 -24.27
N THR A 169 0.21 -7.88 -25.56
CA THR A 169 0.81 -8.92 -26.40
C THR A 169 2.11 -9.43 -25.79
N TRP A 170 2.98 -8.53 -25.31
CA TRP A 170 4.23 -8.96 -24.66
C TRP A 170 3.98 -9.79 -23.41
N LEU A 171 3.01 -9.41 -22.56
CA LEU A 171 2.66 -10.18 -21.36
C LEU A 171 2.19 -11.60 -21.73
N LEU A 172 1.31 -11.70 -22.73
CA LEU A 172 0.77 -12.98 -23.21
C LEU A 172 1.86 -13.87 -23.82
N ASP A 173 2.67 -13.33 -24.73
CA ASP A 173 3.69 -14.09 -25.46
C ASP A 173 4.82 -14.61 -24.54
N THR A 174 5.08 -13.90 -23.44
CA THR A 174 6.16 -14.24 -22.50
C THR A 174 5.68 -14.93 -21.23
N GLY A 175 4.36 -15.09 -21.04
CA GLY A 175 3.78 -15.68 -19.84
C GLY A 175 3.95 -14.83 -18.58
N TRP A 176 4.20 -13.52 -18.72
CA TRP A 176 4.31 -12.61 -17.57
C TRP A 176 2.95 -12.02 -17.19
N VAL A 177 2.76 -11.80 -15.90
CA VAL A 177 1.50 -11.30 -15.36
C VAL A 177 1.77 -10.10 -14.46
N ASP A 178 1.15 -8.97 -14.77
CA ASP A 178 1.15 -7.80 -13.91
C ASP A 178 0.12 -7.89 -12.78
N ALA A 179 0.16 -6.94 -11.86
CA ALA A 179 -0.71 -6.95 -10.69
C ALA A 179 -2.22 -7.02 -11.04
N ASP A 180 -2.65 -6.28 -12.07
CA ASP A 180 -4.05 -6.25 -12.48
C ASP A 180 -4.44 -7.54 -13.24
N GLY A 181 -3.55 -8.12 -14.05
CA GLY A 181 -3.74 -9.40 -14.74
C GLY A 181 -3.78 -10.61 -13.80
N GLN A 182 -3.07 -10.56 -12.66
CA GLN A 182 -3.15 -11.61 -11.63
C GLN A 182 -4.59 -11.80 -11.14
N GLY A 183 -5.35 -10.71 -11.01
CA GLY A 183 -6.74 -10.78 -10.59
C GLY A 183 -7.64 -11.48 -11.61
N TRP A 184 -7.43 -11.23 -12.91
CA TRP A 184 -8.20 -11.90 -13.97
C TRP A 184 -7.92 -13.41 -14.00
N LEU A 185 -6.65 -13.79 -13.90
CA LEU A 185 -6.27 -15.20 -13.91
C LEU A 185 -6.74 -15.93 -12.65
N ALA A 186 -6.73 -15.28 -11.49
CA ALA A 186 -7.30 -15.85 -10.27
C ALA A 186 -8.81 -16.10 -10.43
N VAL A 187 -9.53 -15.17 -11.07
CA VAL A 187 -10.95 -15.36 -11.39
C VAL A 187 -11.15 -16.55 -12.33
N ILE A 188 -10.42 -16.63 -13.44
CA ILE A 188 -10.51 -17.74 -14.40
C ILE A 188 -10.21 -19.06 -13.70
N ALA A 189 -9.16 -19.12 -12.90
CA ALA A 189 -8.80 -20.31 -12.14
C ALA A 189 -9.91 -20.72 -11.16
N LEU A 190 -10.64 -19.79 -10.54
CA LEU A 190 -11.80 -20.15 -9.73
C LEU A 190 -12.95 -20.67 -10.61
N GLU A 191 -13.24 -20.06 -11.75
CA GLU A 191 -14.31 -20.51 -12.65
C GLU A 191 -14.08 -21.91 -13.22
N GLU A 192 -12.83 -22.25 -13.54
CA GLU A 192 -12.45 -23.57 -14.06
C GLU A 192 -12.63 -24.70 -13.04
N ASP A 193 -12.50 -24.41 -11.75
CA ASP A 193 -12.58 -25.39 -10.67
C ASP A 193 -13.53 -24.90 -9.55
N PRO A 194 -14.80 -25.36 -9.57
CA PRO A 194 -15.79 -25.01 -8.56
C PRO A 194 -15.41 -25.42 -7.13
N ASP A 195 -14.62 -26.48 -6.95
CA ASP A 195 -14.25 -27.03 -5.64
C ASP A 195 -13.11 -26.25 -4.98
N ARG A 196 -12.40 -25.43 -5.75
CA ARG A 196 -11.29 -24.60 -5.25
C ARG A 196 -11.78 -23.59 -4.22
N LEU A 197 -11.27 -23.69 -2.98
CA LEU A 197 -11.74 -22.87 -1.86
C LEU A 197 -13.25 -23.04 -1.54
N ALA A 198 -13.83 -24.20 -1.84
CA ALA A 198 -15.23 -24.52 -1.51
C ALA A 198 -15.43 -24.89 -0.03
N ASP A 199 -14.35 -25.10 0.72
CA ASP A 199 -14.35 -25.45 2.14
C ASP A 199 -14.38 -24.24 3.07
N LEU A 200 -14.39 -23.01 2.52
CA LEU A 200 -14.35 -21.77 3.30
C LEU A 200 -15.51 -21.67 4.30
N MET A 201 -15.18 -21.56 5.59
CA MET A 201 -16.19 -21.35 6.63
C MET A 201 -16.60 -19.88 6.73
N LEU A 202 -15.65 -18.97 6.55
CA LEU A 202 -15.90 -17.53 6.60
C LEU A 202 -15.02 -16.77 5.62
N LEU A 203 -15.69 -15.97 4.78
CA LEU A 203 -15.06 -14.90 4.02
C LEU A 203 -15.40 -13.56 4.69
N ALA A 204 -14.39 -12.86 5.19
CA ALA A 204 -14.55 -11.52 5.75
C ALA A 204 -13.88 -10.48 4.86
N VAL A 205 -14.54 -9.34 4.62
CA VAL A 205 -14.01 -8.20 3.87
C VAL A 205 -14.15 -6.96 4.75
N ASP A 206 -13.04 -6.41 5.23
CA ASP A 206 -13.02 -5.30 6.20
C ASP A 206 -12.17 -4.13 5.68
N GLY A 207 -12.66 -2.90 5.82
CA GLY A 207 -11.87 -1.68 5.57
C GLY A 207 -11.94 -1.08 4.16
N PHE A 208 -12.65 -1.71 3.21
CA PHE A 208 -12.73 -1.20 1.84
C PHE A 208 -13.76 -0.07 1.67
N ASP A 209 -13.41 0.92 0.84
CA ASP A 209 -14.30 2.02 0.44
C ASP A 209 -14.69 2.02 -1.03
N GLU A 210 -13.97 1.27 -1.87
CA GLU A 210 -14.22 1.07 -3.31
C GLU A 210 -13.77 -0.33 -3.73
N PHE A 211 -14.42 -0.88 -4.76
CA PHE A 211 -14.05 -2.14 -5.39
C PHE A 211 -13.98 -1.98 -6.90
N ASN A 212 -12.98 -2.60 -7.53
CA ASN A 212 -12.95 -2.70 -8.98
C ASN A 212 -13.80 -3.91 -9.47
N PRO A 213 -14.21 -3.93 -10.75
CA PRO A 213 -14.98 -5.03 -11.31
C PRO A 213 -14.38 -6.42 -11.09
N THR A 214 -13.05 -6.58 -11.17
CA THR A 214 -12.38 -7.87 -10.97
C THR A 214 -12.52 -8.35 -9.52
N GLN A 215 -12.34 -7.45 -8.55
CA GLN A 215 -12.51 -7.73 -7.12
C GLN A 215 -13.95 -8.15 -6.81
N LEU A 216 -14.94 -7.44 -7.36
CA LEU A 216 -16.36 -7.78 -7.18
C LEU A 216 -16.69 -9.16 -7.74
N HIS A 217 -16.14 -9.51 -8.90
CA HIS A 217 -16.34 -10.82 -9.51
C HIS A 217 -15.72 -11.94 -8.67
N LEU A 218 -14.50 -11.75 -8.19
CA LEU A 218 -13.84 -12.67 -7.27
C LEU A 218 -14.65 -12.84 -5.98
N LEU A 219 -15.11 -11.74 -5.37
CA LEU A 219 -15.94 -11.77 -4.17
C LEU A 219 -17.24 -12.54 -4.40
N ARG A 220 -17.89 -12.37 -5.54
CA ARG A 220 -19.10 -13.12 -5.90
C ARG A 220 -18.84 -14.62 -5.99
N LEU A 221 -17.73 -15.03 -6.64
CA LEU A 221 -17.35 -16.45 -6.73
C LEU A 221 -17.06 -17.06 -5.36
N LEU A 222 -16.31 -16.34 -4.51
CA LEU A 222 -15.95 -16.82 -3.17
C LEU A 222 -17.12 -16.78 -2.19
N ALA A 223 -18.01 -15.80 -2.29
CA ALA A 223 -19.22 -15.74 -1.46
C ALA A 223 -20.19 -16.90 -1.77
N GLY A 224 -20.18 -17.40 -3.01
CA GLY A 224 -20.90 -18.62 -3.38
C GLY A 224 -20.30 -19.90 -2.79
N ARG A 225 -19.01 -19.86 -2.41
CA ARG A 225 -18.24 -21.00 -1.87
C ARG A 225 -18.12 -20.99 -0.35
N ALA A 226 -18.17 -19.81 0.26
CA ALA A 226 -18.08 -19.66 1.70
C ALA A 226 -19.42 -19.98 2.38
N ALA A 227 -19.36 -20.67 3.53
CA ALA A 227 -20.54 -20.91 4.36
C ALA A 227 -21.17 -19.60 4.84
N THR A 228 -20.33 -18.63 5.23
CA THR A 228 -20.74 -17.29 5.64
C THR A 228 -19.84 -16.24 4.98
N THR A 229 -20.42 -15.15 4.47
CA THR A 229 -19.67 -13.99 3.99
C THR A 229 -20.06 -12.74 4.77
N ILE A 230 -19.09 -12.05 5.35
CA ILE A 230 -19.27 -10.80 6.09
C ILE A 230 -18.50 -9.69 5.39
N VAL A 231 -19.19 -8.65 4.93
CA VAL A 231 -18.56 -7.46 4.35
C VAL A 231 -18.86 -6.27 5.25
N THR A 232 -17.83 -5.57 5.73
CA THR A 232 -18.03 -4.35 6.52
C THR A 232 -17.88 -3.12 5.65
N LEU A 233 -18.78 -2.15 5.82
CA LEU A 233 -18.70 -0.86 5.17
C LEU A 233 -18.91 0.25 6.18
N THR A 234 -18.19 1.36 6.00
CA THR A 234 -18.46 2.57 6.76
C THR A 234 -19.63 3.31 6.13
N GLY A 235 -20.71 3.49 6.88
CA GLY A 235 -21.85 4.26 6.41
C GLY A 235 -22.88 4.44 7.51
N ASP A 236 -23.80 5.34 7.24
CA ASP A 236 -24.89 5.69 8.15
C ASP A 236 -26.21 5.23 7.50
N PRO A 237 -26.90 4.22 8.07
CA PRO A 237 -28.20 3.77 7.57
C PRO A 237 -29.25 4.88 7.59
N GLU A 238 -29.20 5.78 8.59
CA GLU A 238 -30.18 6.86 8.77
C GLU A 238 -29.89 8.03 7.82
N ASN A 239 -28.63 8.22 7.43
CA ASN A 239 -28.22 9.25 6.49
C ASN A 239 -27.29 8.71 5.38
N PRO A 240 -27.85 8.04 4.35
CA PRO A 240 -27.06 7.42 3.28
C PRO A 240 -26.42 8.44 2.31
N GLY A 241 -26.86 9.70 2.32
CA GLY A 241 -26.41 10.76 1.41
C GLY A 241 -25.17 11.53 1.87
N ARG A 242 -24.60 11.21 3.04
CA ARG A 242 -23.48 11.96 3.63
C ARG A 242 -22.27 12.03 2.69
N LEU A 243 -21.73 13.24 2.54
CA LEU A 243 -20.55 13.48 1.70
C LEU A 243 -19.33 12.67 2.18
N ALA A 244 -19.18 12.53 3.50
CA ALA A 244 -18.13 11.70 4.12
C ALA A 244 -18.21 10.23 3.70
N HIS A 245 -19.40 9.73 3.34
CA HIS A 245 -19.66 8.34 3.00
C HIS A 245 -19.82 8.10 1.49
N ARG A 246 -19.59 9.11 0.63
CA ARG A 246 -19.85 9.01 -0.82
C ARG A 246 -19.13 7.84 -1.50
N ARG A 247 -17.87 7.58 -1.14
CA ARG A 247 -17.10 6.44 -1.68
C ARG A 247 -17.70 5.11 -1.23
N PHE A 248 -17.95 4.96 0.07
CA PHE A 248 -18.60 3.79 0.64
C PHE A 248 -20.01 3.54 0.09
N ALA A 249 -20.77 4.58 -0.24
CA ALA A 249 -22.08 4.43 -0.88
C ALA A 249 -21.98 3.79 -2.28
N ARG A 250 -20.95 4.14 -3.05
CA ARG A 250 -20.66 3.50 -4.34
C ARG A 250 -20.23 2.04 -4.16
N ALA A 251 -19.35 1.76 -3.20
CA ALA A 251 -18.97 0.38 -2.86
C ALA A 251 -20.17 -0.45 -2.42
N ARG A 252 -21.06 0.11 -1.59
CA ARG A 252 -22.30 -0.53 -1.16
C ARG A 252 -23.17 -0.90 -2.36
N ALA A 253 -23.44 0.06 -3.26
CA ALA A 253 -24.26 -0.19 -4.45
C ALA A 253 -23.67 -1.33 -5.29
N ALA A 254 -22.36 -1.31 -5.53
CA ALA A 254 -21.67 -2.33 -6.30
C ALA A 254 -21.67 -3.72 -5.63
N LEU A 255 -21.58 -3.78 -4.30
CA LEU A 255 -21.65 -5.03 -3.52
C LEU A 255 -23.06 -5.61 -3.48
N VAL A 256 -24.09 -4.77 -3.33
CA VAL A 256 -25.50 -5.21 -3.38
C VAL A 256 -25.80 -5.81 -4.75
N GLU A 257 -25.36 -5.15 -5.83
CA GLU A 257 -25.52 -5.66 -7.19
C GLU A 257 -24.77 -6.98 -7.42
N ALA A 258 -23.53 -7.11 -6.91
CA ALA A 258 -22.70 -8.29 -7.13
C ALA A 258 -23.08 -9.50 -6.26
N LEU A 259 -23.48 -9.28 -5.00
CA LEU A 259 -23.72 -10.34 -4.00
C LEU A 259 -25.19 -10.61 -3.74
N GLY A 260 -26.11 -9.73 -4.18
CA GLY A 260 -27.55 -9.84 -3.92
C GLY A 260 -27.91 -9.74 -2.43
N ALA A 261 -27.01 -9.24 -1.59
CA ALA A 261 -27.22 -9.09 -0.16
C ALA A 261 -27.84 -7.74 0.17
N GLU A 262 -28.88 -7.73 1.00
CA GLU A 262 -29.36 -6.51 1.62
C GLU A 262 -28.46 -6.11 2.81
N PRO A 263 -28.26 -4.80 3.04
CA PRO A 263 -27.43 -4.34 4.14
C PRO A 263 -28.19 -4.48 5.46
N ASP A 264 -27.62 -5.28 6.35
CA ASP A 264 -28.08 -5.35 7.72
C ASP A 264 -27.51 -4.14 8.47
N ALA A 265 -28.39 -3.33 9.02
CA ALA A 265 -27.99 -2.41 10.07
C ALA A 265 -27.50 -3.27 11.24
N PRO A 266 -26.29 -3.02 11.79
CA PRO A 266 -25.89 -3.68 13.01
C PRO A 266 -26.89 -3.28 14.09
N ASP A 267 -27.58 -4.26 14.64
CA ASP A 267 -28.19 -4.11 15.96
C ASP A 267 -27.07 -3.64 16.91
N PRO A 268 -27.20 -2.47 17.57
CA PRO A 268 -26.15 -1.96 18.44
C PRO A 268 -25.89 -2.96 19.57
N LEU A 269 -24.90 -3.83 19.37
CA LEU A 269 -24.45 -4.84 20.32
C LEU A 269 -25.60 -5.73 20.83
N ALA A 270 -26.17 -6.57 19.98
CA ALA A 270 -26.55 -7.89 20.46
C ALA A 270 -25.24 -8.68 20.70
N PRO A 271 -24.81 -8.94 21.95
CA PRO A 271 -23.77 -9.92 22.17
C PRO A 271 -24.26 -11.24 21.54
N CYS A 272 -23.39 -11.91 20.79
CA CYS A 272 -23.59 -13.33 20.50
C CYS A 272 -23.91 -14.01 21.86
N PRO A 273 -24.91 -14.90 21.98
CA PRO A 273 -25.39 -15.38 23.27
C PRO A 273 -24.25 -16.06 24.04
N VAL A 274 -23.63 -15.31 24.94
CA VAL A 274 -22.70 -15.84 25.93
C VAL A 274 -23.59 -16.49 27.00
N ARG A 275 -23.39 -17.79 27.22
CA ARG A 275 -24.09 -18.53 28.27
C ARG A 275 -23.95 -17.79 29.60
N GLU A 276 -25.09 -17.46 30.20
CA GLU A 276 -25.18 -16.79 31.50
C GLU A 276 -24.47 -17.63 32.58
N GLY A 277 -23.55 -16.99 33.28
CA GLY A 277 -22.90 -17.57 34.46
C GLY A 277 -21.72 -16.71 34.87
N GLU A 278 -21.83 -16.09 36.05
CA GLU A 278 -20.76 -15.43 36.83
C GLU A 278 -20.72 -13.89 36.77
N THR A 279 -21.63 -13.31 37.56
CA THR A 279 -21.56 -11.93 38.09
C THR A 279 -20.39 -11.75 39.05
N TRP A 280 -19.52 -10.77 38.79
CA TRP A 280 -18.63 -10.20 39.81
C TRP A 280 -19.06 -8.76 40.13
N ARG A 281 -19.38 -8.51 41.41
CA ARG A 281 -19.69 -7.18 41.95
C ARG A 281 -18.39 -6.46 42.29
N LEU A 282 -18.26 -5.19 41.91
CA LEU A 282 -17.28 -4.29 42.53
C LEU A 282 -17.94 -2.96 42.93
N SER A 283 -17.79 -2.66 44.22
CA SER A 283 -18.29 -1.52 44.98
C SER A 283 -17.51 -0.23 44.67
N ARG A 284 -18.23 0.88 44.52
CA ARG A 284 -17.69 2.25 44.39
C ARG A 284 -17.25 2.80 45.75
N VAL A 285 -16.12 3.49 45.77
CA VAL A 285 -15.81 4.55 46.74
C VAL A 285 -15.28 5.75 45.96
N GLY A 286 -15.86 6.93 46.19
CA GLY A 286 -15.52 8.17 45.49
C GLY A 286 -14.62 9.09 46.31
N PHE A 287 -14.06 10.12 45.66
CA PHE A 287 -13.58 11.35 46.31
C PHE A 287 -13.55 12.52 45.31
N SER A 288 -13.77 13.73 45.84
CA SER A 288 -14.01 15.01 45.16
C SER A 288 -12.80 15.96 45.14
N ALA A 289 -12.84 16.91 44.19
CA ALA A 289 -12.34 18.31 44.22
C ALA A 289 -10.79 18.53 44.22
N GLU A 290 -10.15 19.57 43.67
CA GLU A 290 -10.57 20.86 43.09
C GLU A 290 -9.37 21.56 42.39
N SER A 291 -9.67 22.39 41.38
CA SER A 291 -9.04 23.69 41.03
C SER A 291 -7.69 23.85 40.27
N ASN A 292 -7.80 24.74 39.26
CA ASN A 292 -6.90 25.84 38.83
C ASN A 292 -6.11 25.78 37.51
N LEU A 293 -6.23 26.91 36.81
CA LEU A 293 -6.09 27.22 35.38
C LEU A 293 -4.65 27.28 34.82
N THR A 294 -4.53 26.81 33.58
CA THR A 294 -3.79 27.38 32.41
C THR A 294 -4.41 26.74 31.16
N PRO A 295 -4.38 27.33 29.94
CA PRO A 295 -4.90 26.66 28.76
C PRO A 295 -3.97 25.46 28.45
N ARG A 296 -4.37 24.31 29.00
CA ARG A 296 -3.69 23.03 28.82
C ARG A 296 -4.14 22.46 27.48
N PRO A 297 -3.23 21.84 26.72
CA PRO A 297 -3.67 20.97 25.65
C PRO A 297 -4.48 19.81 26.25
N PRO A 298 -5.44 19.26 25.51
CA PRO A 298 -6.37 18.24 25.98
C PRO A 298 -5.61 17.07 26.61
N SER A 299 -5.91 16.78 27.87
CA SER A 299 -5.45 15.58 28.57
C SER A 299 -6.45 14.46 28.33
N LEU A 300 -5.96 13.24 28.13
CA LEU A 300 -6.84 12.09 27.89
C LEU A 300 -7.76 11.88 29.13
N PRO A 301 -9.05 11.53 28.94
CA PRO A 301 -9.94 11.29 30.06
C PRO A 301 -9.39 10.15 30.92
N GLY A 302 -8.99 10.51 32.14
CA GLY A 302 -8.29 9.65 33.08
C GLY A 302 -9.05 8.36 33.37
N LYS A 303 -8.33 7.24 33.42
CA LYS A 303 -8.85 5.98 33.93
C LYS A 303 -7.89 5.41 34.96
N GLY A 304 -8.43 5.11 36.13
CA GLY A 304 -7.88 4.09 37.01
C GLY A 304 -7.74 2.75 36.29
N GLU A 305 -6.95 1.87 36.91
CA GLU A 305 -6.47 0.55 36.47
C GLU A 305 -7.35 -0.22 35.47
N PRO A 306 -6.73 -0.99 34.53
CA PRO A 306 -7.45 -1.58 33.42
C PRO A 306 -8.19 -2.86 33.84
N PRO A 307 -9.53 -2.96 33.65
CA PRO A 307 -10.15 -4.24 33.39
C PRO A 307 -10.24 -4.47 31.87
N LEU A 308 -10.11 -5.74 31.51
CA LEU A 308 -10.26 -6.30 30.17
C LEU A 308 -11.66 -6.02 29.60
N SER A 309 -11.84 -4.91 28.88
CA SER A 309 -12.96 -4.68 27.96
C SER A 309 -12.68 -3.47 27.06
N GLU A 310 -12.17 -3.71 25.85
CA GLU A 310 -12.15 -2.71 24.77
C GLU A 310 -13.50 -2.59 24.06
N ALA A 311 -14.49 -3.40 24.43
CA ALA A 311 -15.87 -3.29 23.94
C ALA A 311 -16.67 -2.37 24.86
N GLY A 312 -16.69 -1.06 24.55
CA GLY A 312 -17.73 -0.18 25.10
C GLY A 312 -17.29 1.12 25.79
N ARG A 313 -16.07 1.61 25.56
CA ARG A 313 -15.82 3.03 25.86
C ARG A 313 -16.35 3.88 24.71
N GLY A 314 -17.58 4.37 24.88
CA GLY A 314 -18.23 5.27 23.93
C GLY A 314 -17.33 6.44 23.56
N ARG A 315 -17.33 6.80 22.28
CA ARG A 315 -16.56 7.93 21.76
C ARG A 315 -16.95 9.22 22.51
N PRO A 316 -15.98 10.03 22.98
CA PRO A 316 -16.25 11.31 23.63
C PRO A 316 -17.22 12.18 22.84
N ALA A 317 -18.12 12.90 23.53
CA ALA A 317 -19.18 13.69 22.89
C ALA A 317 -18.68 14.66 21.81
N PRO A 318 -17.55 15.40 21.99
CA PRO A 318 -17.02 16.27 20.93
C PRO A 318 -16.59 15.50 19.67
N LEU A 319 -15.99 14.32 19.81
CA LEU A 319 -15.57 13.49 18.68
C LEU A 319 -16.78 12.84 17.99
N SER A 320 -17.81 12.46 18.75
CA SER A 320 -19.08 11.96 18.20
C SER A 320 -19.81 13.07 17.44
N HIS A 321 -19.77 14.30 17.94
CA HIS A 321 -20.31 15.45 17.25
C HIS A 321 -19.56 15.73 15.93
N LEU A 322 -18.23 15.72 15.95
CA LEU A 322 -17.42 15.85 14.74
C LEU A 322 -17.75 14.75 13.72
N GLU A 323 -17.76 13.50 14.12
CA GLU A 323 -18.02 12.39 13.19
C GLU A 323 -19.42 12.47 12.55
N LYS A 324 -20.44 12.92 13.28
CA LYS A 324 -21.80 13.10 12.75
C LYS A 324 -21.95 14.30 11.80
N ASN A 325 -21.18 15.36 12.02
CA ASN A 325 -21.39 16.66 11.36
C ASN A 325 -20.26 17.07 10.39
N LEU A 326 -19.18 16.29 10.27
CA LEU A 326 -18.07 16.60 9.37
C LEU A 326 -18.54 16.64 7.91
N PHE A 327 -18.22 17.74 7.22
CA PHE A 327 -18.64 18.04 5.85
C PHE A 327 -20.14 18.31 5.66
N GLU A 328 -20.92 18.42 6.74
CA GLU A 328 -22.33 18.79 6.65
C GLU A 328 -22.47 20.33 6.64
N PRO A 329 -23.25 20.91 5.71
CA PRO A 329 -23.31 22.35 5.50
C PRO A 329 -23.99 23.11 6.67
N ALA A 330 -24.83 22.44 7.45
CA ALA A 330 -25.66 23.03 8.50
C ALA A 330 -25.40 22.43 9.89
N ALA A 331 -24.13 22.25 10.24
CA ALA A 331 -23.74 21.76 11.57
C ALA A 331 -23.89 22.86 12.65
N SER A 332 -24.53 22.53 13.77
CA SER A 332 -24.53 23.40 14.94
C SER A 332 -23.17 23.34 15.65
N PRO A 333 -22.56 24.47 16.05
CA PRO A 333 -21.33 24.45 16.83
C PRO A 333 -21.53 23.73 18.18
N ALA A 334 -20.56 22.90 18.57
CA ALA A 334 -20.53 22.23 19.87
C ALA A 334 -19.23 22.57 20.61
N HIS A 335 -19.28 22.53 21.95
CA HIS A 335 -18.11 22.82 22.78
C HIS A 335 -17.06 21.69 22.63
N ALA A 336 -15.85 22.05 22.22
CA ALA A 336 -14.74 21.11 22.01
C ALA A 336 -14.25 20.44 23.30
N GLY A 337 -14.37 21.15 24.44
CA GLY A 337 -13.83 20.73 25.74
C GLY A 337 -12.34 20.43 25.68
N ASP A 338 -11.86 19.60 26.60
CA ASP A 338 -10.47 19.14 26.63
C ASP A 338 -10.27 17.88 25.79
N VAL A 339 -11.01 17.74 24.69
CA VAL A 339 -10.92 16.56 23.80
C VAL A 339 -10.36 16.91 22.44
N VAL A 340 -10.64 18.12 21.94
CA VAL A 340 -10.20 18.60 20.63
C VAL A 340 -9.49 19.93 20.81
N ALA A 341 -8.25 20.02 20.32
CA ALA A 341 -7.50 21.27 20.29
C ALA A 341 -6.94 21.53 18.89
N PHE A 342 -6.91 22.81 18.55
CA PHE A 342 -6.20 23.30 17.37
C PHE A 342 -4.88 23.92 17.80
N LEU A 343 -3.85 23.68 17.00
CA LEU A 343 -2.54 24.28 17.18
C LEU A 343 -2.11 24.87 15.85
N GLU A 344 -1.71 26.14 15.88
CA GLU A 344 -1.09 26.81 14.74
C GLU A 344 0.42 26.86 14.98
N ALA A 345 1.18 26.42 13.98
CA ALA A 345 2.64 26.39 14.03
C ALA A 345 3.22 27.15 12.83
N GLN A 346 4.35 27.83 13.05
CA GLN A 346 4.98 28.68 12.03
C GLN A 346 5.52 27.88 10.83
N ASN A 347 5.88 26.61 11.03
CA ASN A 347 6.40 25.73 10.00
C ASN A 347 6.21 24.25 10.41
N ARG A 348 6.49 23.34 9.48
CA ARG A 348 6.35 21.88 9.68
C ARG A 348 7.22 21.33 10.81
N ALA A 349 8.40 21.91 11.03
CA ALA A 349 9.30 21.45 12.09
C ALA A 349 8.75 21.81 13.48
N ALA A 350 8.22 23.03 13.64
CA ALA A 350 7.53 23.46 14.86
C ALA A 350 6.26 22.64 15.10
N GLU A 351 5.47 22.38 14.05
CA GLU A 351 4.26 21.55 14.13
C GLU A 351 4.58 20.12 14.59
N ALA A 352 5.57 19.47 13.97
CA ALA A 352 6.04 18.14 14.35
C ALA A 352 6.54 18.11 15.80
N ARG A 353 7.28 19.14 16.22
CA ARG A 353 7.80 19.25 17.58
C ARG A 353 6.68 19.36 18.60
N GLU A 354 5.70 20.24 18.36
CA GLU A 354 4.56 20.42 19.25
C GLU A 354 3.67 19.16 19.31
N ALA A 355 3.45 18.49 18.17
CA ALA A 355 2.71 17.24 18.13
C ALA A 355 3.38 16.15 18.99
N LEU A 356 4.69 15.94 18.84
CA LEU A 356 5.42 14.93 19.62
C LEU A 356 5.58 15.34 21.09
N ARG A 357 5.74 16.63 21.40
CA ARG A 357 5.73 17.16 22.76
C ARG A 357 4.39 16.89 23.45
N TRP A 358 3.29 17.11 22.75
CA TRP A 358 1.95 16.81 23.24
C TRP A 358 1.76 15.31 23.47
N LEU A 359 2.14 14.46 22.50
CA LEU A 359 2.08 13.01 22.66
C LEU A 359 2.90 12.52 23.86
N LYS A 360 4.13 13.02 24.02
CA LYS A 360 4.95 12.69 25.18
C LYS A 360 4.29 13.11 26.49
N ALA A 361 3.63 14.27 26.52
CA ALA A 361 2.86 14.68 27.69
C ALA A 361 1.72 13.70 28.00
N CYS A 362 0.98 13.22 26.99
CA CYS A 362 -0.06 12.21 27.18
C CYS A 362 0.50 10.87 27.68
N LEU A 363 1.64 10.42 27.16
CA LEU A 363 2.30 9.18 27.61
C LEU A 363 2.77 9.28 29.06
N VAL A 364 3.42 10.39 29.43
CA VAL A 364 4.06 10.55 30.75
C VAL A 364 3.07 10.98 31.84
N ARG A 365 2.12 11.86 31.51
CA ARG A 365 1.20 12.44 32.50
C ARG A 365 -0.13 11.70 32.57
N ASP A 366 -0.67 11.31 31.43
CA ASP A 366 -2.00 10.68 31.36
C ASP A 366 -1.91 9.14 31.33
N GLY A 367 -0.70 8.58 31.35
CA GLY A 367 -0.46 7.13 31.37
C GLY A 367 -0.88 6.41 30.10
N ALA A 368 -0.99 7.13 28.97
CA ALA A 368 -1.33 6.51 27.69
C ALA A 368 -0.24 5.53 27.24
N SER A 369 -0.64 4.44 26.59
CA SER A 369 0.32 3.54 25.94
C SER A 369 0.77 4.12 24.60
N LEU A 370 1.98 3.78 24.17
CA LEU A 370 2.48 4.06 22.82
C LEU A 370 1.56 3.50 21.73
N ALA A 371 0.79 2.45 22.04
CA ALA A 371 -0.17 1.84 21.12
C ALA A 371 -1.47 2.65 20.98
N ASP A 372 -1.75 3.58 21.90
CA ASP A 372 -3.01 4.35 21.95
C ASP A 372 -2.89 5.70 21.23
N VAL A 373 -1.69 6.06 20.79
CA VAL A 373 -1.39 7.35 20.17
C VAL A 373 -0.91 7.17 18.73
N ALA A 374 -1.30 8.10 17.87
CA ALA A 374 -0.88 8.11 16.47
C ALA A 374 -0.72 9.55 15.97
N VAL A 375 0.22 9.73 15.04
CA VAL A 375 0.37 10.96 14.25
C VAL A 375 -0.10 10.65 12.83
N VAL A 376 -1.02 11.45 12.31
CA VAL A 376 -1.57 11.30 10.96
C VAL A 376 -1.31 12.56 10.16
N ALA A 377 -0.75 12.41 8.97
CA ALA A 377 -0.54 13.48 8.01
C ALA A 377 -0.98 13.01 6.62
N ARG A 378 -1.49 13.93 5.79
CA ARG A 378 -1.87 13.60 4.40
C ARG A 378 -0.68 13.07 3.59
N ASP A 379 0.49 13.67 3.81
CA ASP A 379 1.78 13.15 3.34
C ASP A 379 2.79 13.27 4.48
N VAL A 380 3.25 12.13 4.99
CA VAL A 380 4.23 12.07 6.09
C VAL A 380 5.65 12.33 5.60
N THR A 381 5.93 12.18 4.30
CA THR A 381 7.26 12.32 3.70
C THR A 381 7.96 13.63 4.09
N PRO A 382 7.33 14.82 3.96
CA PRO A 382 7.97 16.08 4.36
C PRO A 382 8.10 16.26 5.88
N TYR A 383 7.34 15.52 6.69
CA TYR A 383 7.40 15.59 8.15
C TYR A 383 8.39 14.61 8.77
N ARG A 384 8.72 13.52 8.06
CA ARG A 384 9.54 12.41 8.57
C ARG A 384 10.86 12.86 9.22
N PRO A 385 11.71 13.69 8.60
CA PRO A 385 12.99 14.08 9.21
C PRO A 385 12.79 14.78 10.56
N PHE A 386 11.82 15.70 10.64
CA PHE A 386 11.51 16.44 11.86
C PHE A 386 10.92 15.54 12.95
N LEU A 387 10.07 14.59 12.56
CA LEU A 387 9.49 13.62 13.49
C LEU A 387 10.57 12.68 14.05
N GLU A 388 11.49 12.20 13.21
CA GLU A 388 12.60 11.33 13.63
C GLU A 388 13.56 12.07 14.58
N GLU A 389 13.95 13.29 14.26
CA GLU A 389 14.82 14.15 15.08
C GLU A 389 14.21 14.39 16.46
N VAL A 390 12.98 14.92 16.51
CA VAL A 390 12.32 15.25 17.78
C VAL A 390 12.02 13.99 18.60
N ALA A 391 11.66 12.88 17.96
CA ALA A 391 11.44 11.62 18.67
C ALA A 391 12.71 11.09 19.32
N ALA A 392 13.86 11.21 18.64
CA ALA A 392 15.16 10.88 19.20
C ALA A 392 15.51 11.79 20.39
N GLU A 393 15.32 13.12 20.25
CA GLU A 393 15.49 14.09 21.36
C GLU A 393 14.59 13.73 22.56
N CYS A 394 13.36 13.32 22.28
CA CYS A 394 12.37 12.99 23.30
C CYS A 394 12.50 11.57 23.87
N GLY A 395 13.35 10.71 23.30
CA GLY A 395 13.44 9.29 23.67
C GLY A 395 12.15 8.51 23.39
N MET A 396 11.36 8.91 22.38
CA MET A 396 10.08 8.27 22.05
C MET A 396 10.23 7.35 20.84
N PRO A 397 9.84 6.06 20.95
CA PRO A 397 9.89 5.18 19.79
C PRO A 397 8.78 5.54 18.80
N LEU A 398 9.17 5.92 17.58
CA LEU A 398 8.24 6.14 16.48
C LEU A 398 8.30 4.99 15.48
N ARG A 399 7.12 4.52 15.08
CA ARG A 399 6.97 3.58 13.96
C ARG A 399 6.26 4.28 12.82
N PHE A 400 6.91 4.35 11.67
CA PHE A 400 6.29 4.85 10.45
C PHE A 400 5.54 3.74 9.72
N ALA A 401 4.38 4.11 9.20
CA ALA A 401 3.57 3.33 8.28
C ALA A 401 4.34 2.94 7.00
N SER A 402 5.05 3.91 6.43
CA SER A 402 5.91 3.71 5.26
C SER A 402 7.35 3.40 5.66
N GLY A 403 8.02 2.58 4.85
CA GLY A 403 9.46 2.36 4.97
C GLY A 403 10.25 3.62 4.63
N ALA A 404 11.48 3.72 5.14
CA ALA A 404 12.43 4.73 4.70
C ALA A 404 12.83 4.49 3.23
N ALA A 405 13.14 5.57 2.50
CA ALA A 405 13.67 5.42 1.15
C ALA A 405 15.01 4.66 1.21
N LEU A 406 15.16 3.59 0.42
CA LEU A 406 16.40 2.79 0.42
C LEU A 406 17.64 3.62 0.10
N ARG A 407 17.49 4.73 -0.65
CA ARG A 407 18.58 5.69 -0.91
C ARG A 407 19.18 6.31 0.36
N ALA A 408 18.44 6.37 1.47
CA ALA A 408 18.98 6.83 2.75
C ALA A 408 19.97 5.83 3.39
N ASN A 409 19.94 4.55 2.99
CA ASN A 409 20.93 3.58 3.43
C ASN A 409 22.28 3.87 2.76
N PRO A 410 23.38 4.08 3.51
CA PRO A 410 24.67 4.45 2.94
C PRO A 410 25.23 3.43 1.94
N ALA A 411 24.97 2.13 2.12
CA ALA A 411 25.40 1.09 1.17
C ALA A 411 24.68 1.22 -0.18
N ILE A 412 23.38 1.50 -0.15
CA ILE A 412 22.58 1.74 -1.35
C ILE A 412 22.97 3.06 -2.00
N ALA A 413 23.21 4.12 -1.22
CA ALA A 413 23.69 5.40 -1.74
C ALA A 413 25.04 5.24 -2.45
N ALA A 414 25.98 4.51 -1.85
CA ALA A 414 27.28 4.20 -2.45
C ALA A 414 27.14 3.40 -3.75
N LEU A 415 26.27 2.38 -3.77
CA LEU A 415 25.97 1.59 -4.97
C LEU A 415 25.37 2.46 -6.09
N LEU A 416 24.39 3.29 -5.77
CA LEU A 416 23.79 4.20 -6.74
C LEU A 416 24.78 5.22 -7.26
N ASN A 417 25.68 5.74 -6.40
CA ASN A 417 26.75 6.64 -6.82
C ASN A 417 27.68 5.95 -7.83
N LEU A 418 28.16 4.74 -7.52
CA LEU A 418 29.01 3.95 -8.41
C LEU A 418 28.35 3.69 -9.77
N LEU A 419 27.08 3.26 -9.76
CA LEU A 419 26.32 2.99 -10.99
C LEU A 419 25.99 4.25 -11.80
N ALA A 420 25.97 5.42 -11.15
CA ALA A 420 25.71 6.71 -11.81
C ALA A 420 26.96 7.34 -12.43
N LEU A 421 28.18 6.93 -12.04
CA LEU A 421 29.44 7.47 -12.58
C LEU A 421 29.51 7.52 -14.11
N PRO A 422 29.15 6.47 -14.87
CA PRO A 422 29.25 6.51 -16.32
C PRO A 422 28.09 7.27 -17.01
N LEU A 423 27.13 7.81 -16.25
CA LEU A 423 25.99 8.52 -16.80
C LEU A 423 26.29 10.02 -16.94
N GLU A 424 25.92 10.61 -18.06
CA GLU A 424 25.76 12.06 -18.22
C GLU A 424 24.62 12.51 -17.29
N PRO A 425 24.87 13.29 -16.21
CA PRO A 425 25.84 14.38 -16.15
C PRO A 425 27.06 14.16 -15.25
N PHE A 426 27.19 12.97 -14.64
CA PHE A 426 28.29 12.68 -13.74
C PHE A 426 29.59 12.46 -14.50
N ASP A 427 29.57 11.74 -15.63
CA ASP A 427 30.74 11.45 -16.49
C ASP A 427 32.06 11.36 -15.71
N TRP A 428 32.14 10.38 -14.81
CA TRP A 428 33.31 10.15 -13.95
C TRP A 428 33.73 11.35 -13.08
N ALA A 429 32.75 12.15 -12.63
CA ALA A 429 32.96 13.33 -11.81
C ALA A 429 33.92 13.03 -10.64
N PRO A 430 35.00 13.81 -10.47
CA PRO A 430 36.07 13.47 -9.52
C PRO A 430 35.58 13.20 -8.10
N ARG A 431 34.64 14.01 -7.60
CA ARG A 431 34.07 13.80 -6.25
C ARG A 431 33.30 12.50 -6.14
N ALA A 432 32.43 12.20 -7.10
CA ALA A 432 31.63 10.98 -7.11
C ALA A 432 32.52 9.74 -7.24
N LEU A 433 33.55 9.80 -8.08
CA LEU A 433 34.55 8.74 -8.24
C LEU A 433 35.34 8.50 -6.95
N LEU A 434 35.83 9.57 -6.31
CA LEU A 434 36.55 9.47 -5.04
C LEU A 434 35.65 8.91 -3.92
N ASP A 435 34.39 9.35 -3.85
CA ASP A 435 33.42 8.83 -2.89
C ASP A 435 33.14 7.33 -3.13
N ALA A 436 33.13 6.87 -4.38
CA ALA A 436 32.99 5.44 -4.71
C ALA A 436 34.25 4.65 -4.34
N LEU A 437 35.45 5.15 -4.68
CA LEU A 437 36.71 4.46 -4.38
C LEU A 437 37.02 4.40 -2.87
N THR A 438 36.60 5.41 -2.12
CA THR A 438 36.82 5.50 -0.66
C THR A 438 35.65 4.94 0.16
N SER A 439 34.58 4.48 -0.49
CA SER A 439 33.43 3.88 0.18
C SER A 439 33.84 2.59 0.91
N PRO A 440 33.46 2.41 2.19
CA PRO A 440 33.75 1.18 2.94
C PRO A 440 32.94 -0.04 2.45
N TYR A 441 32.02 0.16 1.50
CA TYR A 441 31.14 -0.89 0.98
C TYR A 441 31.67 -1.60 -0.26
N PHE A 442 32.79 -1.14 -0.82
CA PHE A 442 33.39 -1.75 -2.00
C PHE A 442 34.80 -2.25 -1.69
N ASP A 443 35.08 -3.48 -2.11
CA ASP A 443 36.43 -4.01 -2.17
C ASP A 443 36.94 -3.95 -3.61
N TRP A 444 38.01 -3.20 -3.81
CA TRP A 444 38.64 -2.96 -5.10
C TRP A 444 39.92 -3.77 -5.28
N SER A 445 40.23 -4.68 -4.35
CA SER A 445 41.43 -5.53 -4.36
C SER A 445 41.58 -6.34 -5.65
N GLY A 446 40.49 -6.78 -6.27
CA GLY A 446 40.50 -7.51 -7.55
C GLY A 446 40.77 -6.64 -8.79
N CYS A 447 40.90 -5.33 -8.64
CA CYS A 447 41.19 -4.39 -9.73
C CYS A 447 42.56 -3.70 -9.56
N ASP A 448 43.42 -4.20 -8.66
CA ASP A 448 44.69 -3.58 -8.24
C ASP A 448 44.55 -2.14 -7.71
N LEU A 449 43.33 -1.71 -7.41
CA LEU A 449 42.99 -0.43 -6.82
C LEU A 449 42.92 -0.61 -5.31
N HIS A 450 44.04 -0.82 -4.64
CA HIS A 450 44.05 -0.93 -3.17
C HIS A 450 43.50 0.37 -2.56
N GLY A 451 42.55 0.28 -1.62
CA GLY A 451 41.88 1.45 -1.04
C GLY A 451 42.87 2.47 -0.46
N HIS A 452 43.13 3.54 -1.20
CA HIS A 452 43.96 4.65 -0.74
C HIS A 452 43.15 5.40 0.33
N ARG A 453 43.53 5.24 1.60
CA ARG A 453 42.99 6.08 2.68
C ARG A 453 43.21 7.55 2.30
N ARG A 454 42.25 8.42 2.63
CA ARG A 454 42.12 9.86 2.27
C ARG A 454 43.36 10.78 2.41
N GLY A 455 44.54 10.28 2.76
CA GLY A 455 45.79 11.05 2.88
C GLY A 455 46.58 11.27 1.58
N ASP A 456 46.42 10.44 0.54
CA ASP A 456 47.37 10.42 -0.61
C ASP A 456 46.78 10.89 -1.97
N LEU A 457 45.63 11.57 -1.97
CA LEU A 457 44.94 11.99 -3.21
C LEU A 457 45.59 13.16 -3.98
N SER A 458 46.85 13.52 -3.69
CA SER A 458 47.60 14.51 -4.48
C SER A 458 48.24 13.94 -5.75
N VAL A 459 48.18 12.62 -5.99
CA VAL A 459 48.93 11.96 -7.09
C VAL A 459 48.10 11.62 -8.33
N VAL A 460 46.77 11.72 -8.29
CA VAL A 460 45.93 11.42 -9.48
C VAL A 460 45.14 12.66 -9.91
N ALA A 461 45.86 13.61 -10.50
CA ALA A 461 45.30 14.53 -11.50
C ALA A 461 45.58 13.95 -12.90
N PRO A 462 44.67 14.08 -13.87
CA PRO A 462 44.73 13.34 -15.12
C PRO A 462 45.85 13.87 -16.03
N SER A 463 46.83 13.02 -16.32
CA SER A 463 47.64 13.17 -17.54
C SER A 463 46.80 12.66 -18.71
N PRO A 464 46.62 13.41 -19.81
CA PRO A 464 45.79 12.99 -20.93
C PRO A 464 46.58 12.04 -21.82
N SER A 465 46.71 10.78 -21.41
CA SER A 465 47.15 9.68 -22.30
C SER A 465 47.19 8.38 -21.50
N VAL A 466 46.10 7.61 -21.54
CA VAL A 466 46.19 6.17 -21.26
C VAL A 466 45.64 5.44 -22.47
N VAL A 467 46.60 4.95 -23.26
CA VAL A 467 46.44 3.93 -24.28
C VAL A 467 45.97 2.66 -23.59
N ALA A 468 44.84 2.11 -24.04
CA ALA A 468 44.36 0.79 -23.65
C ALA A 468 45.32 -0.30 -24.14
N PRO A 469 45.64 -1.34 -23.34
CA PRO A 469 46.29 -2.52 -23.86
C PRO A 469 45.23 -3.46 -24.46
N VAL A 470 45.21 -3.55 -25.78
CA VAL A 470 44.52 -4.63 -26.51
C VAL A 470 45.52 -5.78 -26.66
N ALA A 471 45.23 -6.92 -26.04
CA ALA A 471 45.87 -8.19 -26.36
C ALA A 471 44.80 -9.14 -26.93
N GLY A 472 44.91 -9.46 -28.21
CA GLY A 472 44.03 -10.38 -28.93
C GLY A 472 44.17 -10.18 -30.43
N GLY A 473 45.15 -10.85 -31.04
CA GLY A 473 45.59 -10.60 -32.40
C GLY A 473 44.59 -11.00 -33.49
N VAL A 474 44.50 -10.15 -34.52
CA VAL A 474 44.20 -10.52 -35.91
C VAL A 474 45.03 -9.58 -36.80
N GLN A 475 45.91 -10.13 -37.63
CA GLN A 475 46.64 -9.39 -38.66
C GLN A 475 45.70 -9.09 -39.85
N ILE A 476 45.61 -7.82 -40.25
CA ILE A 476 45.17 -7.43 -41.60
C ILE A 476 46.09 -6.29 -42.07
N PRO A 477 46.72 -6.38 -43.26
CA PRO A 477 47.71 -5.40 -43.70
C PRO A 477 47.09 -4.21 -44.43
N GLY A 478 47.62 -3.03 -44.14
CA GLY A 478 47.86 -1.96 -45.11
C GLY A 478 46.69 -1.05 -45.49
N CYS A 479 46.74 0.20 -45.02
CA CYS A 479 46.45 1.33 -45.91
C CYS A 479 47.07 2.62 -45.36
N SER A 480 48.22 3.00 -45.93
CA SER A 480 48.85 4.31 -45.78
C SER A 480 48.07 5.36 -46.57
N ARG A 481 47.66 6.47 -45.94
CA ARG A 481 47.54 7.77 -46.63
C ARG A 481 47.91 8.95 -45.73
N PRO A 482 48.45 10.04 -46.31
CA PRO A 482 49.31 11.00 -45.62
C PRO A 482 48.55 12.22 -45.11
N ARG A 483 49.14 12.88 -44.11
CA ARG A 483 48.72 14.19 -43.60
C ARG A 483 48.91 15.26 -44.68
N GLY A 484 47.82 15.96 -45.00
CA GLY A 484 47.82 17.31 -45.58
C GLY A 484 47.45 18.31 -44.50
N ARG A 485 48.06 19.50 -44.60
CA ARG A 485 48.16 20.57 -43.60
C ARG A 485 46.86 21.12 -43.05
#